data_AF-A0A6G3U0P6-F1
#
_entry.id   AF-A0A6G3U0P6-F1
#
_cell.length_a   1.000
_cell.length_b   1.000
_cell.length_c   1.000
_cell.angle_alpha   90.00
_cell.angle_beta   90.00
_cell.angle_gamma   90.00
#
_symmetry.space_group_name_H-M   'P 1'
#
loop_
_entity.id
_entity.type
_entity.pdbx_description
1 polymer ?
#
loop_
_entity_poly.entity_id
_entity_poly.type
_entity_poly.pdbx_seq_one_letter_code
_entity_poly.pdbx_strand_id
1 'polypeptide(L)' 'MRIRPAAPGDLPALQDIERAAGAPFRDVGMAEIADDEPPSLGMLERYRRA' A
#
# COMPACT_ATOMS: atom_id res chain seq x y z
N MET A 1 13.39 12.72 8.21
CA MET A 1 12.76 11.51 7.62
C MET A 1 13.86 10.58 7.16
N ARG A 2 13.87 9.31 7.57
CA ARG A 2 14.88 8.31 7.15
C ARG A 2 14.22 7.30 6.22
N ILE A 3 14.68 7.26 4.97
CA ILE A 3 14.24 6.26 3.99
C ILE A 3 15.17 5.04 4.09
N ARG A 4 14.58 3.84 4.12
CA ARG A 4 15.30 2.55 4.22
C ARG A 4 14.54 1.48 3.43
N PRO A 5 15.19 0.37 3.03
CA PRO A 5 14.48 -0.80 2.54
C PRO A 5 13.44 -1.32 3.56
N ALA A 6 12.36 -1.90 3.04
CA ALA A 6 11.32 -2.51 3.85
C ALA A 6 11.81 -3.82 4.49
N ALA A 7 11.52 -4.00 5.77
CA ALA A 7 11.67 -5.25 6.49
C ALA A 7 10.38 -6.09 6.38
N PRO A 8 10.42 -7.41 6.63
CA PRO A 8 9.22 -8.26 6.57
C PRO A 8 8.05 -7.77 7.43
N GLY A 9 8.35 -7.19 8.61
CA GLY A 9 7.34 -6.65 9.51
C GLY A 9 6.69 -5.35 9.05
N ASP A 10 7.25 -4.67 8.03
CA ASP A 10 6.68 -3.43 7.49
C ASP A 10 5.55 -3.70 6.48
N LEU A 11 5.42 -4.92 5.94
CA LEU A 11 4.51 -5.17 4.81
C LEU A 11 3.02 -4.91 5.13
N PRO A 12 2.48 -5.26 6.31
CA PRO A 12 1.12 -4.86 6.67
C PRO A 12 0.94 -3.34 6.73
N ALA A 13 1.96 -2.62 7.24
CA ALA A 13 1.91 -1.15 7.28
C ALA A 13 1.96 -0.53 5.88
N LEU A 14 2.59 -1.17 4.90
CA LEU A 14 2.52 -0.73 3.50
C LEU A 14 1.09 -0.83 2.95
N GLN A 15 0.33 -1.87 3.29
CA GLN A 15 -1.07 -1.97 2.88
C GLN A 15 -1.93 -0.86 3.51
N ASP A 16 -1.65 -0.49 4.76
CA ASP A 16 -2.33 0.63 5.42
C ASP A 16 -2.01 1.96 4.76
N ILE A 17 -0.76 2.15 4.32
CA ILE A 17 -0.34 3.33 3.55
C ILE A 17 -1.06 3.39 2.20
N GLU A 18 -1.13 2.28 1.46
CA GLU A 18 -1.84 2.22 0.16
C GLU A 18 -3.32 2.58 0.33
N ARG A 19 -4.00 2.01 1.34
CA ARG A 19 -5.40 2.35 1.63
C ARG A 19 -5.58 3.82 2.02
N ALA A 20 -4.68 4.36 2.82
CA ALA A 20 -4.71 5.76 3.22
C ALA A 20 -4.43 6.69 2.04
N ALA A 21 -3.56 6.29 1.10
CA ALA A 21 -3.28 7.01 -0.13
C ALA A 21 -4.46 6.95 -1.12
N GLY A 22 -5.19 5.84 -1.16
CA GLY A 22 -6.39 5.64 -1.97
C GLY A 22 -7.62 6.39 -1.45
N ALA A 23 -7.79 6.53 -0.14
CA ALA A 23 -9.01 7.09 0.44
C ALA A 23 -9.46 8.47 -0.11
N PRO A 24 -8.56 9.46 -0.32
CA PRO A 24 -8.92 10.78 -0.86
C PRO A 24 -9.51 10.74 -2.27
N PHE A 25 -9.30 9.66 -3.04
CA PHE A 25 -9.86 9.55 -4.38
C PHE A 25 -11.40 9.51 -4.38
N ARG A 26 -12.06 9.13 -3.27
CA ARG A 26 -13.53 9.23 -3.14
C ARG A 26 -14.00 10.67 -3.25
N ASP A 27 -13.26 11.61 -2.64
CA ASP A 27 -13.65 13.01 -2.54
C ASP A 27 -13.65 13.73 -3.90
N VAL A 28 -12.92 13.17 -4.88
CA VAL A 28 -12.83 13.68 -6.25
C VAL A 28 -13.62 12.84 -7.26
N GLY A 29 -14.51 11.97 -6.78
CA GLY A 29 -15.39 11.16 -7.64
C GLY A 29 -14.72 9.95 -8.28
N MET A 30 -13.57 9.52 -7.76
CA MET A 30 -12.79 8.37 -8.26
C MET A 30 -12.89 7.19 -7.28
N ALA A 31 -14.10 6.79 -6.92
CA ALA A 31 -14.35 5.73 -5.94
C ALA A 31 -13.71 4.38 -6.34
N GLU A 32 -13.67 4.04 -7.64
CA GLU A 32 -13.02 2.83 -8.14
C GLU A 32 -11.54 2.73 -7.75
N ILE A 33 -10.82 3.86 -7.64
CA ILE A 33 -9.42 3.89 -7.18
C ILE A 33 -9.36 3.76 -5.66
N ALA A 34 -10.26 4.43 -4.94
CA ALA A 34 -10.27 4.42 -3.49
C ALA A 34 -10.65 3.06 -2.89
N ASP A 35 -11.40 2.26 -3.66
CA ASP A 35 -11.88 0.93 -3.29
C ASP A 35 -10.99 -0.18 -3.88
N ASP A 36 -9.91 0.16 -4.61
CA ASP A 36 -8.93 -0.82 -5.07
C ASP A 36 -8.20 -1.44 -3.87
N GLU A 37 -8.09 -2.77 -3.86
CA GLU A 37 -7.50 -3.48 -2.74
C GLU A 37 -5.96 -3.38 -2.83
N PRO A 38 -5.26 -3.09 -1.72
CA PRO A 38 -3.80 -3.09 -1.72
C PRO A 38 -3.21 -4.42 -2.19
N PRO A 39 -1.99 -4.41 -2.75
CA PRO A 39 -1.30 -5.64 -3.13
C PRO A 39 -1.22 -6.63 -1.96
N SER A 40 -1.40 -7.92 -2.25
CA SER A 40 -1.30 -8.96 -1.22
C SER A 40 0.10 -9.00 -0.60
N LEU A 41 0.19 -9.44 0.67
CA LEU A 41 1.48 -9.60 1.35
C LEU A 41 2.45 -10.51 0.58
N GLY A 42 1.95 -11.54 -0.11
CA GLY A 42 2.79 -12.41 -0.94
C GLY A 42 3.40 -11.69 -2.14
N MET A 43 2.65 -10.77 -2.77
CA MET A 43 3.17 -9.92 -3.84
C MET A 43 4.20 -8.92 -3.31
N LEU A 44 3.91 -8.25 -2.19
CA LEU A 44 4.84 -7.32 -1.56
C LEU A 44 6.14 -8.03 -1.12
N GLU A 45 6.05 -9.23 -0.56
CA GLU A 45 7.20 -10.03 -0.16
C GLU A 45 8.07 -10.44 -1.36
N ARG A 46 7.46 -10.70 -2.53
CA ARG A 46 8.22 -10.97 -3.76
C ARG A 46 9.06 -9.75 -4.17
N TYR A 47 8.50 -8.54 -4.11
CA TYR A 47 9.24 -7.31 -4.42
C TYR A 47 10.29 -6.98 -3.36
N ARG A 48 10.03 -7.23 -2.08
CA ARG A 48 11.01 -7.03 -1.00
C ARG A 48 12.26 -7.90 -1.16
N ARG A 49 12.12 -9.08 -1.77
CA ARG A 49 13.20 -10.06 -1.99
C ARG A 49 13.96 -9.87 -3.32
N ALA A 50 13.40 -9.10 -4.26
CA ALA A 50 14.00 -8.82 -5.56
C ALA A 50 15.12 -7.78 -5.45
#